data_AF-A0A3Q9IMM2-F1
#
_entry.id   AF-A0A3Q9IMM2-F1
#
_cell.length_a   1.000
_cell.length_b   1.000
_cell.length_c   1.000
_cell.angle_alpha   90.00
_cell.angle_beta   90.00
_cell.angle_gamma   90.00
#
_symmetry.space_group_name_H-M   'P 1'
#
loop_
_entity.id
_entity.type
_entity.pdbx_description
1 polymer ?
#
loop_
_entity_poly.entity_id
_entity_poly.type
_entity_poly.pdbx_seq_one_letter_code
_entity_poly.pdbx_strand_id
1 'polypeptide(L)' 'MKGKKNDYRAFLKKSGIKAREGKQVYISLANHSVITEITYLLGKGNLTIADYLDNVLNEHFQTHRAEINRMLDSVPKVEL' A
#
# COMPACT_ATOMS: atom_id res chain seq x y z
N MET A 1 8.76 -27.05 -3.12
CA MET A 1 7.78 -26.09 -2.55
C MET A 1 7.34 -25.16 -3.67
N LYS A 2 6.06 -25.20 -4.09
CA LYS A 2 5.54 -24.26 -5.10
C LYS A 2 5.61 -22.87 -4.48
N GLY A 3 6.48 -22.00 -5.00
CA GLY A 3 6.51 -20.59 -4.60
C GLY A 3 5.09 -20.05 -4.67
N LYS A 4 4.59 -19.44 -3.58
CA LYS A 4 3.31 -18.74 -3.62
C LYS A 4 3.42 -17.72 -4.75
N LYS A 5 2.72 -17.95 -5.86
CA LYS A 5 2.45 -16.88 -6.81
C LYS A 5 1.67 -15.86 -6.01
N ASN A 6 2.30 -14.74 -5.65
CA ASN A 6 1.60 -13.62 -5.05
C ASN A 6 0.58 -13.16 -6.08
N ASP A 7 -0.67 -13.51 -5.83
CA ASP A 7 -1.78 -13.17 -6.70
C ASP A 7 -1.96 -11.66 -6.64
N TYR A 8 -1.72 -10.99 -7.77
CA TYR A 8 -1.84 -9.54 -7.87
C TYR A 8 -3.23 -9.03 -7.48
N ARG A 9 -4.26 -9.89 -7.55
CA ARG A 9 -5.61 -9.58 -7.05
C ARG A 9 -5.63 -9.22 -5.56
N ALA A 10 -4.59 -9.55 -4.80
CA ALA A 10 -4.42 -9.10 -3.43
C ALA A 10 -4.42 -7.56 -3.30
N PHE A 11 -3.93 -6.84 -4.32
CA PHE A 11 -3.85 -5.37 -4.35
C PHE A 11 -5.11 -4.70 -4.90
N LEU A 12 -6.04 -5.48 -5.43
CA LEU A 12 -7.23 -5.01 -6.13
C LEU A 12 -8.50 -5.19 -5.28
N LYS A 13 -8.44 -4.79 -4.01
CA LYS A 13 -9.55 -4.92 -3.05
C LYS A 13 -10.01 -3.56 -2.56
N LYS A 14 -11.29 -3.45 -2.23
CA LYS A 14 -11.80 -2.29 -1.49
C LYS A 14 -11.19 -2.28 -0.09
N SER A 15 -10.57 -1.16 0.30
CA SER A 15 -10.04 -0.97 1.65
C SER A 15 -11.09 -0.44 2.63
N GLY A 16 -12.20 0.08 2.13
CA GLY A 16 -13.22 0.76 2.94
C GLY A 16 -12.79 2.18 3.36
N ILE A 17 -11.58 2.60 2.98
CA ILE A 17 -11.08 3.94 3.24
C ILE A 17 -11.68 4.90 2.22
N LYS A 18 -12.30 5.97 2.70
CA LYS A 18 -12.56 7.14 1.86
C LYS A 18 -11.35 8.05 1.92
N ALA A 19 -10.81 8.43 0.78
CA ALA A 19 -9.61 9.28 0.72
C ALA A 19 -9.74 10.57 1.57
N ARG A 20 -10.95 11.16 1.63
CA ARG A 20 -11.26 12.34 2.44
C ARG A 20 -11.26 12.11 3.96
N GLU A 21 -11.39 10.87 4.40
CA GLU A 21 -11.41 10.47 5.81
C GLU A 21 -9.99 10.10 6.31
N GLY A 22 -9.02 9.99 5.41
CA GLY A 22 -7.61 9.70 5.72
C GLY A 22 -6.72 10.94 5.76
N LYS A 23 -5.43 10.71 6.06
CA LYS A 23 -4.37 11.72 5.90
C LYS A 23 -3.91 11.73 4.44
N GLN A 24 -3.82 12.90 3.85
CA GLN A 24 -3.31 13.05 2.49
C GLN A 24 -1.78 13.08 2.48
N VAL A 25 -1.19 12.35 1.53
CA VAL A 25 0.25 12.35 1.26
C VAL A 25 0.49 12.60 -0.22
N TYR A 26 1.60 13.26 -0.54
CA TYR A 26 2.00 13.48 -1.92
C TYR A 26 2.47 12.16 -2.56
N ILE A 27 2.06 11.94 -3.81
CA ILE A 27 2.66 10.94 -4.71
C ILE A 27 3.09 11.65 -6.00
N SER A 28 4.18 11.16 -6.61
CA SER A 28 4.65 11.74 -7.87
C SER A 28 3.59 11.59 -8.96
N LEU A 29 3.59 12.52 -9.93
CA LEU A 29 2.67 12.49 -11.06
C LEU A 29 2.79 11.18 -11.86
N ALA A 30 4.02 10.70 -12.06
CA ALA A 30 4.28 9.43 -12.75
C ALA A 30 3.62 8.24 -12.04
N ASN A 31 3.77 8.15 -10.71
CA ASN A 31 3.15 7.08 -9.93
C ASN A 31 1.62 7.22 -9.92
N HIS A 32 1.11 8.44 -9.82
CA HIS A 32 -0.33 8.70 -9.89
C HIS A 32 -0.93 8.17 -11.20
N SER A 33 -0.31 8.46 -12.34
CA SER A 33 -0.78 7.99 -13.65
C SER A 33 -0.81 6.47 -13.73
N VAL A 34 0.27 5.80 -13.30
CA VAL A 34 0.35 4.33 -13.30
C VAL A 34 -0.73 3.69 -12.41
N ILE A 35 -0.91 4.20 -11.18
CA ILE A 35 -1.91 3.65 -10.25
C ILE A 35 -3.33 3.91 -10.78
N THR A 36 -3.57 5.05 -11.41
CA THR A 36 -4.85 5.35 -12.07
C THR A 36 -5.17 4.31 -13.14
N GLU A 37 -4.20 3.97 -14.00
CA GLU A 37 -4.39 2.97 -15.05
C GLU A 37 -4.65 1.57 -14.48
N ILE A 38 -3.92 1.17 -13.43
CA ILE A 38 -4.14 -0.10 -12.72
C ILE A 38 -5.56 -0.19 -12.16
N THR A 39 -5.98 0.84 -11.40
CA THR A 39 -7.29 0.85 -10.74
C THR A 39 -8.44 0.91 -11.74
N TYR A 40 -8.25 1.59 -12.87
CA TYR A 40 -9.24 1.66 -13.94
C TYR A 40 -9.33 0.33 -14.72
N LEU A 41 -8.22 -0.13 -15.31
CA LEU A 41 -8.21 -1.29 -16.20
C LEU A 41 -8.40 -2.61 -15.46
N LEU A 42 -7.74 -2.79 -14.30
CA LEU A 42 -7.77 -4.04 -13.55
C LEU A 42 -8.80 -4.03 -12.42
N GLY A 43 -9.03 -2.87 -11.81
CA GLY A 43 -10.06 -2.66 -10.80
C GLY A 43 -11.46 -2.41 -11.39
N LYS A 44 -11.60 -2.40 -12.71
CA LYS A 44 -12.86 -2.17 -13.45
C LYS A 44 -13.55 -0.85 -13.06
N GLY A 45 -12.76 0.18 -12.76
CA GLY A 45 -13.25 1.47 -12.27
C GLY A 45 -13.86 1.45 -10.87
N ASN A 46 -13.88 0.30 -10.19
CA ASN A 46 -14.44 0.17 -8.85
C ASN A 46 -13.40 0.36 -7.75
N LEU A 47 -12.15 0.63 -8.07
CA LEU A 47 -11.08 0.87 -7.10
C LEU A 47 -10.59 2.30 -7.20
N THR A 48 -10.24 2.87 -6.06
CA THR A 48 -9.58 4.18 -5.97
C THR A 48 -8.08 4.00 -5.83
N ILE A 49 -7.31 5.06 -6.06
CA ILE A 49 -5.88 5.11 -5.74
C ILE A 49 -5.66 4.82 -4.25
N ALA A 50 -6.55 5.30 -3.37
CA ALA A 50 -6.50 5.03 -1.95
C ALA A 50 -6.70 3.54 -1.62
N ASP A 51 -7.67 2.88 -2.28
CA ASP A 51 -7.86 1.42 -2.16
C ASP A 51 -6.58 0.67 -2.53
N TYR A 52 -5.95 1.02 -3.65
CA TYR A 52 -4.74 0.37 -4.13
C TYR A 52 -3.54 0.58 -3.19
N LEU A 53 -3.28 1.84 -2.81
CA LEU A 53 -2.16 2.17 -1.92
C LEU A 53 -2.30 1.50 -0.56
N ASP A 54 -3.51 1.44 0.00
CA ASP A 54 -3.73 0.77 1.28
C ASP A 54 -3.39 -0.73 1.21
N ASN A 55 -3.81 -1.42 0.14
CA ASN A 55 -3.48 -2.85 -0.02
C ASN A 55 -1.96 -3.07 -0.20
N VAL A 56 -1.29 -2.19 -0.97
CA VAL A 56 0.17 -2.27 -1.18
C VAL A 56 0.91 -2.03 0.12
N LEU A 57 0.53 -1.00 0.89
CA LEU A 57 1.15 -0.70 2.17
C LEU A 57 0.93 -1.83 3.19
N ASN A 58 -0.29 -2.37 3.26
CA ASN A 58 -0.60 -3.49 4.15
C ASN A 58 0.25 -4.73 3.84
N GLU A 59 0.42 -5.09 2.56
CA GLU A 59 1.29 -6.19 2.16
C GLU A 59 2.76 -5.87 2.49
N HIS A 60 3.24 -4.68 2.14
CA HIS A 60 4.61 -4.27 2.42
C HIS A 60 4.93 -4.35 3.91
N PHE A 61 4.06 -3.82 4.76
CA PHE A 61 4.24 -3.88 6.21
C PHE A 61 4.16 -5.30 6.75
N GLN A 62 3.32 -6.17 6.21
CA GLN A 62 3.28 -7.58 6.61
C GLN A 62 4.55 -8.32 6.21
N THR A 63 5.01 -8.13 4.98
CA THR A 63 6.19 -8.80 4.41
C THR A 63 7.48 -8.34 5.07
N HIS A 64 7.62 -7.04 5.38
CA HIS A 64 8.83 -6.46 5.96
C HIS A 64 8.76 -6.18 7.47
N ARG A 65 7.69 -6.61 8.14
CA ARG A 65 7.41 -6.32 9.57
C ARG A 65 8.62 -6.50 10.47
N ALA A 66 9.28 -7.66 10.38
CA ALA A 66 10.38 -8.02 11.26
C ALA A 66 11.59 -7.10 11.09
N GLU A 67 11.91 -6.75 9.84
CA GLU A 67 13.02 -5.86 9.51
C GLU A 67 12.73 -4.42 9.94
N ILE A 68 11.54 -3.91 9.62
CA ILE A 68 11.10 -2.57 10.01
C ILE A 68 11.17 -2.43 11.54
N ASN A 69 10.63 -3.40 12.29
CA ASN A 69 10.65 -3.35 13.75
C ASN A 69 12.08 -3.37 14.31
N ARG A 70 12.94 -4.26 13.80
CA ARG A 70 14.35 -4.32 14.20
C ARG A 70 15.06 -2.98 13.98
N MET A 71 14.80 -2.30 12.86
CA MET A 71 15.39 -0.99 12.58
C MET A 71 14.84 0.08 13.53
N LEU A 72 13.52 0.13 13.75
CA LEU A 72 12.90 1.08 14.67
C LEU A 72 13.39 0.92 16.11
N ASP A 73 13.55 -0.32 16.58
CA ASP A 73 14.06 -0.62 17.93
C ASP A 73 15.52 -0.20 18.11
N SER A 74 16.29 -0.11 17.01
CA SER A 74 17.69 0.34 17.04
C SER A 74 17.87 1.85 17.04
N VAL A 75 16.81 2.63 16.80
CA VAL A 75 16.87 4.10 16.83
C VAL A 75 16.90 4.57 18.29
N PRO A 76 17.90 5.38 18.70
CA PRO A 76 17.91 5.97 20.04
C PRO A 76 16.61 6.75 20.29
N LYS A 77 15.89 6.39 21.34
CA LYS A 77 14.72 7.17 21.75
C LYS A 77 15.24 8.48 22.35
N VAL A 78 14.88 9.60 21.73
CA VAL A 78 15.15 10.91 22.31
C VAL A 78 14.33 11.00 23.60
N GLU A 79 15.00 11.01 24.74
CA GLU A 79 14.40 11.46 25.99
C GLU A 79 14.24 12.98 25.90
N LEU A 80 13.02 13.46 26.06
CA LEU A 80 12.70 14.90 26.13
C LEU A 80 13.15 15.47 27.47
#